data_AF-A0A0S9BZ90-F1
#
_entry.id   AF-A0A0S9BZ90-F1
#
_cell.length_a   1.000
_cell.length_b   1.000
_cell.length_c   1.000
_cell.angle_alpha   90.00
_cell.angle_beta   90.00
_cell.angle_gamma   90.00
#
_symmetry.space_group_name_H-M   'P 1'
#
loop_
_entity.id
_entity.type
_entity.pdbx_description
1 polymer ?
#
loop_
_entity_poly.entity_id
_entity_poly.type
_entity_poly.pdbx_seq_one_letter_code
_entity_poly.pdbx_strand_id
1 'polypeptide(L)'
;MFNRSQLLFMLGFVLTAVGLAVAFAVRFLSFARYMHVEDLGLDVDPAVGPELFTLLVAPTVAERTFFYLSVGIVAVGVVLLIVGLRLRSRPAR
;
A
#
# COMPACT_ATOMS: atom_id res chain seq x y z
N MET A 1 -9.39 31.52 -3.91
CA MET A 1 -8.01 31.26 -3.42
C MET A 1 -8.07 30.20 -2.34
N PHE A 2 -7.47 29.03 -2.55
CA PHE A 2 -7.44 27.98 -1.51
C PHE A 2 -6.48 28.36 -0.38
N ASN A 3 -6.90 28.15 0.87
CA ASN A 3 -6.03 28.36 2.03
C ASN A 3 -4.94 27.26 2.04
N ARG A 4 -3.68 27.63 2.28
CA ARG A 4 -2.53 26.71 2.30
C ARG A 4 -2.75 25.52 3.23
N SER A 5 -3.41 25.73 4.37
CA SER A 5 -3.78 24.65 5.31
C SER A 5 -4.77 23.64 4.72
N GLN A 6 -5.74 24.10 3.94
CA GLN A 6 -6.71 23.24 3.24
C GLN A 6 -6.04 22.43 2.14
N LEU A 7 -5.11 23.04 1.38
CA LEU A 7 -4.35 22.33 0.35
C LEU A 7 -3.50 21.21 0.96
N LEU A 8 -2.77 21.49 2.04
CA LEU A 8 -1.94 20.49 2.73
C LEU A 8 -2.79 19.35 3.29
N PHE A 9 -3.94 19.66 3.88
CA PHE A 9 -4.86 18.65 4.40
C PHE A 9 -5.43 17.77 3.27
N MET A 10 -5.93 18.38 2.19
CA MET A 10 -6.52 17.65 1.07
C MET A 10 -5.47 16.78 0.36
N LEU A 11 -4.27 17.31 0.13
CA LEU A 11 -3.17 16.55 -0.45
C LEU A 11 -2.76 15.39 0.45
N GLY A 12 -2.63 15.63 1.76
CA GLY A 12 -2.32 14.58 2.72
C GLY A 12 -3.36 13.47 2.74
N PHE A 13 -4.65 13.83 2.68
CA PHE A 13 -5.74 12.88 2.59
C PHE A 13 -5.66 12.01 1.33
N VAL A 14 -5.50 12.64 0.17
CA VAL A 14 -5.41 11.94 -1.13
C VAL A 14 -4.21 11.00 -1.15
N LEU A 15 -3.03 11.46 -0.73
CA LEU A 15 -1.83 10.62 -0.69
C LEU A 15 -2.02 9.42 0.24
N THR A 16 -2.58 9.64 1.43
CA THR A 16 -2.87 8.55 2.37
C THR A 16 -3.85 7.54 1.77
N ALA A 17 -4.95 8.00 1.17
CA ALA A 17 -5.97 7.14 0.58
C ALA A 17 -5.41 6.33 -0.60
N VAL A 18 -4.68 6.98 -1.51
CA VAL A 18 -4.05 6.31 -2.67
C VAL A 18 -3.01 5.29 -2.20
N GLY A 19 -2.16 5.65 -1.25
CA GLY A 19 -1.15 4.73 -0.71
C GLY A 19 -1.80 3.51 -0.05
N LEU A 20 -2.85 3.70 0.75
CA LEU A 20 -3.59 2.58 1.34
C LEU A 20 -4.22 1.70 0.26
N ALA A 21 -4.89 2.29 -0.74
CA ALA A 21 -5.51 1.55 -1.83
C ALA A 21 -4.50 0.68 -2.58
N VAL A 22 -3.32 1.22 -2.90
CA VAL A 22 -2.24 0.46 -3.54
C VAL A 22 -1.73 -0.66 -2.64
N ALA A 23 -1.52 -0.41 -1.34
CA ALA A 23 -1.08 -1.43 -0.40
C ALA A 23 -2.07 -2.61 -0.31
N PHE A 24 -3.37 -2.30 -0.23
CA PHE A 24 -4.42 -3.32 -0.22
C PHE A 24 -4.52 -4.08 -1.54
N ALA A 25 -4.41 -3.40 -2.68
CA ALA A 25 -4.43 -4.05 -4.00
C ALA A 25 -3.28 -5.05 -4.16
N VAL A 26 -2.06 -4.68 -3.78
CA VAL A 26 -0.89 -5.58 -3.81
C VAL A 26 -1.10 -6.79 -2.89
N ARG A 27 -1.68 -6.56 -1.70
CA ARG A 27 -1.96 -7.65 -0.75
C ARG A 27 -3.03 -8.60 -1.28
N PHE A 28 -4.06 -8.07 -1.92
CA PHE A 28 -5.12 -8.85 -2.54
C PHE A 28 -4.60 -9.70 -3.71
N LEU A 29 -3.73 -9.14 -4.57
CA LEU A 29 -3.08 -9.90 -5.64
C LEU A 29 -2.21 -11.05 -5.10
N SER A 30 -1.48 -10.80 -4.01
CA SER A 30 -0.69 -11.84 -3.34
C SER A 30 -1.58 -12.97 -2.80
N PHE A 31 -2.72 -12.62 -2.21
CA PHE A 31 -3.70 -13.59 -1.71
C PHE A 31 -4.37 -14.36 -2.85
N ALA A 32 -4.74 -13.70 -3.94
CA ALA A 32 -5.34 -14.33 -5.11
C ALA A 32 -4.39 -15.36 -5.74
N ARG A 33 -3.08 -15.07 -5.82
CA ARG A 33 -2.08 -16.05 -6.27
C ARG A 33 -1.99 -17.26 -5.35
N TYR A 34 -2.00 -17.03 -4.04
CA TYR A 34 -1.99 -18.12 -3.06
C TYR A 34 -3.21 -19.03 -3.26
N MET A 35 -4.41 -18.46 -3.29
CA MET A 35 -5.67 -19.22 -3.50
C MET A 35 -5.68 -19.95 -4.83
N HIS A 36 -5.18 -19.32 -5.90
CA HIS A 36 -5.12 -19.96 -7.21
C HIS A 36 -4.22 -21.20 -7.21
N VAL A 37 -3.08 -21.15 -6.51
CA VAL A 37 -2.19 -22.31 -6.37
C VAL A 37 -2.80 -23.39 -5.49
N GLU A 38 -3.50 -23.01 -4.42
CA GLU A 38 -4.26 -23.93 -3.56
C GLU A 38 -5.37 -24.65 -4.34
N ASP A 39 -6.16 -23.91 -5.13
CA ASP A 39 -7.26 -24.44 -5.96
C ASP A 39 -6.78 -25.38 -7.06
N LEU A 40 -5.56 -25.15 -7.59
CA LEU A 40 -4.97 -26.01 -8.63
C LEU A 40 -4.64 -27.42 -8.11
N GLY A 41 -4.66 -27.64 -6.78
CA GLY A 41 -4.47 -28.96 -6.19
C GLY A 41 -3.20 -29.63 -6.68
N LEU A 42 -2.14 -28.84 -6.95
CA LEU A 42 -0.89 -29.36 -7.48
C LEU A 42 -0.37 -30.40 -6.48
N ASP A 43 -0.40 -31.67 -6.87
CA ASP A 43 0.31 -32.78 -6.22
C ASP A 43 1.82 -32.54 -6.41
N VAL A 44 2.35 -31.49 -5.77
CA VAL A 44 3.77 -31.19 -5.81
C VAL A 44 4.44 -32.19 -4.89
N ASP A 45 5.35 -32.97 -5.46
CA ASP A 45 6.23 -33.89 -4.74
C ASP A 45 6.73 -33.21 -3.45
N PRO A 46 6.50 -33.78 -2.25
CA PRO A 46 6.87 -33.16 -0.98
C PRO A 46 8.35 -32.75 -0.89
N ALA A 47 9.21 -33.40 -1.69
CA ALA A 47 10.64 -33.08 -1.78
C ALA A 47 10.95 -31.78 -2.56
N VAL A 48 10.03 -31.30 -3.41
CA VAL A 48 10.18 -30.10 -4.27
C VAL A 48 9.12 -29.02 -3.98
N GLY A 49 8.07 -29.39 -3.23
CA GLY A 49 6.92 -28.57 -2.83
C GLY A 49 7.22 -27.16 -2.34
N PRO A 50 8.10 -26.95 -1.34
CA PRO A 50 8.24 -25.65 -0.70
C PRO A 50 8.94 -24.61 -1.59
N GLU A 51 9.92 -25.01 -2.39
CA GLU A 51 10.69 -24.08 -3.23
C GLU A 51 9.88 -23.61 -4.45
N LEU A 52 9.17 -24.54 -5.12
CA LEU A 52 8.27 -24.20 -6.23
C LEU A 52 7.08 -23.37 -5.77
N PHE A 53 6.49 -23.69 -4.63
CA PHE A 53 5.41 -22.90 -4.05
C PHE A 53 5.86 -21.46 -3.76
N THR A 54 7.07 -21.32 -3.18
CA THR A 54 7.65 -20.00 -2.90
C THR A 54 7.86 -19.21 -4.19
N LEU A 55 8.36 -19.83 -5.26
CA LEU A 55 8.53 -19.18 -6.56
C LEU A 55 7.21 -18.74 -7.20
N LEU A 56 6.15 -19.54 -7.07
CA LEU A 56 4.83 -19.25 -7.65
C LEU A 56 4.07 -18.15 -6.90
N VAL A 57 4.20 -18.11 -5.58
CA VAL A 57 3.47 -17.16 -4.73
C VAL A 57 4.30 -15.88 -4.45
N ALA A 58 5.62 -15.92 -4.69
CA ALA A 58 6.52 -14.79 -4.46
C ALA A 58 5.99 -13.49 -5.09
N PRO A 59 6.03 -12.36 -4.35
CA PRO A 59 5.68 -11.09 -4.92
C PRO A 59 6.66 -10.68 -6.01
N THR A 60 6.14 -10.15 -7.11
CA THR A 60 6.97 -9.63 -8.19
C THR A 60 7.77 -8.41 -7.73
N VAL A 61 8.82 -8.07 -8.48
CA VAL A 61 9.60 -6.85 -8.22
C VAL A 61 8.71 -5.60 -8.27
N ALA A 62 7.76 -5.56 -9.21
CA ALA A 62 6.79 -4.48 -9.32
C ALA A 62 5.90 -4.36 -8.07
N GLU A 63 5.34 -5.46 -7.58
CA GLU A 63 4.50 -5.46 -6.38
C GLU A 63 5.23 -5.01 -5.13
N ARG A 64 6.47 -5.51 -4.94
CA ARG A 64 7.34 -5.03 -3.86
C ARG A 64 7.59 -3.53 -3.97
N THR A 65 7.86 -3.05 -5.18
CA THR A 65 8.13 -1.63 -5.44
C THR A 65 6.91 -0.79 -5.14
N PHE A 66 5.73 -1.19 -5.62
CA PHE A 66 4.47 -0.50 -5.34
C PHE A 66 4.12 -0.52 -3.85
N PHE A 67 4.39 -1.62 -3.14
CA PHE A 67 4.20 -1.70 -1.71
C PHE A 67 5.13 -0.76 -0.94
N TYR A 68 6.42 -0.70 -1.28
CA TYR A 68 7.35 0.22 -0.60
C TYR A 68 7.04 1.69 -0.92
N LEU A 69 6.70 1.99 -2.17
CA LEU A 69 6.24 3.33 -2.56
C LEU A 69 4.96 3.71 -1.81
N SER A 70 4.02 2.79 -1.67
CA SER A 70 2.76 3.07 -0.98
C SER A 70 2.98 3.36 0.50
N VAL A 71 3.88 2.62 1.18
CA VAL A 71 4.29 2.91 2.56
C VAL A 71 4.88 4.33 2.68
N GLY A 72 5.77 4.71 1.75
CA GLY A 72 6.34 6.06 1.72
C GLY A 72 5.28 7.15 1.50
N ILE A 73 4.38 6.93 0.53
CA ILE A 73 3.30 7.86 0.20
C ILE A 73 2.33 8.03 1.39
N VAL A 74 1.97 6.95 2.08
CA VAL A 74 1.12 7.00 3.28
C VAL A 74 1.80 7.83 4.37
N ALA A 75 3.09 7.59 4.64
CA ALA A 75 3.83 8.35 5.65
C ALA A 75 3.83 9.85 5.34
N VAL A 76 4.12 10.22 4.08
CA VAL A 76 4.07 11.62 3.63
C VAL A 76 2.66 12.20 3.76
N GLY A 77 1.64 11.44 3.34
CA GLY A 77 0.24 11.83 3.44
C GLY A 77 -0.20 12.14 4.88
N VAL A 78 0.18 11.27 5.83
CA VAL A 78 -0.10 11.45 7.26
C VAL A 78 0.60 12.69 7.82
N VAL A 79 1.87 12.93 7.44
CA VAL A 79 2.59 14.14 7.85
C VAL A 79 1.87 15.39 7.35
N LEU A 80 1.45 15.42 6.09
CA LEU A 80 0.72 16.56 5.53
C LEU A 80 -0.65 16.78 6.18
N LEU A 81 -1.37 15.70 6.52
CA LEU A 81 -2.61 15.78 7.28
C LEU A 81 -2.40 16.45 8.64
N ILE A 82 -1.38 16.01 9.40
CA ILE A 82 -1.06 16.57 10.72
C ILE A 82 -0.66 18.03 10.60
N VAL A 83 0.18 18.39 9.62
CA VAL A 83 0.60 19.78 9.39
C VAL A 83 -0.59 20.65 8.99
N GLY A 84 -1.42 20.20 8.05
CA GLY A 84 -2.62 20.91 7.61
C GLY A 84 -3.59 21.17 8.77
N LEU A 85 -3.82 20.16 9.62
CA LEU A 85 -4.62 20.28 10.84
C LEU A 85 -4.04 21.31 11.81
N ARG A 86 -2.75 21.21 12.13
CA ARG A 86 -2.08 22.14 13.06
C ARG A 86 -2.11 23.58 12.57
N LEU A 87 -1.96 23.80 11.26
CA LEU A 87 -2.05 25.14 10.67
C LEU A 87 -3.47 25.69 10.67
N ARG A 88 -4.50 24.84 10.55
CA ARG A 88 -5.91 25.23 10.67
C ARG A 88 -6.30 25.62 12.10
N SER A 89 -5.71 24.98 13.10
CA SER A 89 -6.01 25.20 14.53
C SER A 89 -5.30 26.42 15.15
N ARG A 90 -4.36 27.07 14.44
CA ARG A 90 -3.69 28.27 14.95
C ARG A 90 -4.61 29.48 14.77
N PRO A 91 -5.01 30.18 15.85
CA PRO A 91 -5.75 31.42 15.71
C PRO A 91 -4.88 32.44 14.96
N ALA A 92 -5.48 33.15 14.00
CA ALA A 92 -4.84 34.28 13.35
C ALA A 92 -4.50 35.31 14.44
N ARG A 93 -3.20 35.49 14.70
CA ARG A 93 -2.69 36.62 15.48
C ARG A 93 -2.48 37.80 14.55
#